data_AF-A0A502ELW6-F1
#
_entry.id   AF-A0A502ELW6-F1
#
_cell.length_a   1.000
_cell.length_b   1.000
_cell.length_c   1.000
_cell.angle_alpha   90.00
_cell.angle_beta   90.00
_cell.angle_gamma   90.00
#
_symmetry.space_group_name_H-M   'P 1'
#
loop_
_entity.id
_entity.type
_entity.pdbx_description
1 polymer ?
#
loop_
_entity_poly.entity_id
_entity_poly.type
_entity_poly.pdbx_seq_one_letter_code
_entity_poly.pdbx_strand_id
1 'polypeptide(L)'
;MAHSNNDLLRFLDAQNKLYLTAFSEIKKGKKETHWMWFIFPQIKGLGTSDTANYYAINDLKEATEYLEHPILGKHLIEISELFLTFKRKSADGILGDLDARKLRSSMTLFSLVENTNPVFQEVLEAFFSGESDPLTLSIINSTIKSSVETEMV
;
A
#
# COMPACT_ATOMS: atom_id res chain seq x y z
N MET A 1 8.87 7.40 -21.43
CA MET A 1 9.29 8.61 -20.70
C MET A 1 9.82 8.17 -19.35
N ALA A 2 10.99 8.66 -18.94
CA ALA A 2 11.57 8.32 -17.64
C ALA A 2 10.71 8.98 -16.54
N HIS A 3 9.91 8.19 -15.83
CA HIS A 3 9.34 8.62 -14.56
C HIS A 3 10.51 8.77 -13.61
N SER A 4 10.95 10.02 -13.46
CA SER A 4 12.14 10.34 -12.71
C SER A 4 11.91 9.99 -11.25
N ASN A 5 12.97 9.53 -10.60
CA ASN A 5 13.16 9.30 -9.16
C ASN A 5 12.50 10.31 -8.19
N ASN A 6 12.04 11.47 -8.69
CA ASN A 6 11.28 12.49 -7.97
C ASN A 6 9.87 12.04 -7.54
N ASP A 7 9.20 11.13 -8.26
CA ASP A 7 7.82 10.80 -7.92
C ASP A 7 7.78 10.13 -6.54
N LEU A 8 8.68 9.19 -6.24
CA LEU A 8 8.72 8.50 -4.95
C LEU A 8 9.19 9.37 -3.75
N LEU A 9 9.83 10.53 -4.00
CA LEU A 9 10.31 11.42 -2.93
C LEU A 9 9.19 11.86 -1.98
N ARG A 10 7.97 12.01 -2.49
CA ARG A 10 6.80 12.37 -1.67
C ARG A 10 6.60 11.40 -0.50
N PHE A 11 6.79 10.10 -0.74
CA PHE A 11 6.69 9.09 0.31
C PHE A 11 7.84 9.17 1.29
N LEU A 12 9.07 9.34 0.80
CA LEU A 12 10.26 9.44 1.64
C LEU A 12 10.19 10.64 2.58
N ASP A 13 9.79 11.81 2.09
CA ASP A 13 9.68 13.03 2.88
C ASP A 13 8.64 12.89 4.01
N ALA A 14 7.55 12.17 3.76
CA ALA A 14 6.53 11.87 4.75
C ALA A 14 7.01 10.81 5.76
N GLN A 15 7.60 9.71 5.27
CA GLN A 15 8.10 8.62 6.11
C GLN A 15 9.27 9.04 7.00
N ASN A 16 10.16 9.92 6.53
CA ASN A 16 11.26 10.45 7.33
C ASN A 16 10.78 11.12 8.64
N LYS A 17 9.54 11.65 8.64
CA LYS A 17 8.95 12.32 9.80
C LYS A 17 8.15 11.35 10.69
N LEU A 18 7.52 10.34 10.10
CA LEU A 18 6.44 9.59 10.77
C LEU A 18 6.58 8.06 10.74
N TYR A 19 7.58 7.49 10.06
CA TYR A 19 7.73 6.03 9.99
C TYR A 19 7.93 5.40 11.37
N LEU A 20 8.85 5.93 12.19
CA LEU A 20 9.09 5.42 13.54
C LEU A 20 7.86 5.56 14.45
N THR A 21 7.06 6.61 14.25
CA THR A 21 5.78 6.80 14.95
C THR A 21 4.78 5.71 14.53
N ALA A 22 4.60 5.51 13.23
CA ALA A 22 3.72 4.47 12.69
C ALA A 22 4.12 3.07 13.19
N PHE A 23 5.42 2.76 13.13
CA PHE A 23 5.95 1.49 13.61
C PHE A 23 5.70 1.30 15.12
N SER A 24 5.92 2.34 15.92
CA SER A 24 5.65 2.30 17.37
C SER A 24 4.16 2.12 17.70
N GLU A 25 3.27 2.79 16.97
CA GLU A 25 1.82 2.65 17.12
C GLU A 25 1.34 1.24 16.73
N ILE A 26 1.79 0.72 15.59
CA ILE A 26 1.50 -0.67 15.21
C ILE A 26 2.07 -1.63 16.24
N LYS A 27 3.28 -1.41 16.77
CA LYS A 27 3.86 -2.26 17.82
C LYS A 27 3.03 -2.28 19.10
N LYS A 28 2.33 -1.20 19.42
CA LYS A 28 1.34 -1.13 20.53
C LYS A 28 0.00 -1.76 20.16
N GLY A 29 -0.20 -2.11 18.89
CA GLY A 29 -1.40 -2.73 18.35
C GLY A 29 -2.57 -1.77 18.27
N LYS A 30 -2.29 -0.46 18.10
CA LYS A 30 -3.30 0.59 17.90
C LYS A 30 -2.69 1.79 17.18
N LYS A 31 -3.27 2.14 16.04
CA LYS A 31 -2.99 3.38 15.32
C LYS A 31 -3.60 4.59 16.03
N GLU A 32 -2.84 5.67 16.11
CA GLU A 32 -3.21 6.90 16.82
C GLU A 32 -3.03 8.16 15.96
N THR A 33 -2.11 8.16 14.98
CA THR A 33 -1.79 9.34 14.17
C THR A 33 -2.03 9.16 12.67
N HIS A 34 -1.83 10.23 11.89
CA HIS A 34 -2.22 10.33 10.48
C HIS A 34 -1.09 9.95 9.52
N TRP A 35 -0.87 8.65 9.31
CA TRP A 35 0.20 8.16 8.42
C TRP A 35 -0.22 7.13 7.37
N MET A 36 -1.50 6.73 7.34
CA MET A 36 -1.97 5.60 6.54
C MET A 36 -1.60 5.72 5.06
N TRP A 37 -1.79 6.89 4.46
CA TRP A 37 -1.64 7.10 3.02
C TRP A 37 -0.22 6.87 2.48
N PHE A 38 0.82 7.13 3.27
CA PHE A 38 2.21 7.04 2.81
C PHE A 38 3.01 5.90 3.45
N ILE A 39 2.43 5.20 4.43
CA ILE A 39 2.96 3.96 5.00
C ILE A 39 2.37 2.74 4.30
N PHE A 40 1.06 2.74 4.05
CA PHE A 40 0.35 1.71 3.29
C PHE A 40 -0.38 2.38 2.11
N PRO A 41 0.37 2.84 1.09
CA PRO A 41 -0.22 3.52 -0.04
C PRO A 41 -1.08 2.57 -0.87
N GLN A 42 -2.10 3.12 -1.51
CA GLN A 42 -3.08 2.39 -2.32
C GLN A 42 -3.13 2.97 -3.74
N ILE A 43 -3.72 2.25 -4.68
CA ILE A 43 -3.80 2.71 -6.08
C ILE A 43 -4.67 3.96 -6.23
N LYS A 44 -4.30 4.82 -7.17
CA LYS A 44 -5.01 6.05 -7.53
C LYS A 44 -6.43 5.75 -7.99
N GLY A 45 -7.36 6.60 -7.57
CA GLY A 45 -8.79 6.44 -7.86
C GLY A 45 -9.62 5.83 -6.72
N LEU A 46 -8.98 5.31 -5.67
CA LEU A 46 -9.70 4.80 -4.49
C LEU A 46 -10.05 5.87 -3.45
N GLY A 47 -9.25 6.93 -3.36
CA GLY A 47 -9.45 8.04 -2.42
C GLY A 47 -9.92 9.29 -3.14
N THR A 48 -10.67 10.14 -2.44
CA THR A 48 -11.18 11.42 -2.98
C THR A 48 -10.54 12.65 -2.36
N SER A 49 -9.84 12.51 -1.22
CA SER A 49 -9.17 13.65 -0.59
C SER A 49 -7.85 14.00 -1.28
N ASP A 50 -7.45 15.26 -1.20
CA ASP A 50 -6.18 15.73 -1.76
C ASP A 50 -4.99 14.93 -1.24
N THR A 51 -4.97 14.61 0.06
CA THR A 51 -3.93 13.77 0.66
C THR A 51 -3.94 12.35 0.11
N ALA A 52 -5.12 11.76 -0.11
CA ALA A 52 -5.22 10.42 -0.68
C ALA A 52 -4.78 10.40 -2.14
N ASN A 53 -5.07 11.45 -2.91
CA ASN A 53 -4.63 11.59 -4.28
C ASN A 53 -3.12 11.85 -4.38
N TYR A 54 -2.57 12.67 -3.49
CA TYR A 54 -1.15 13.00 -3.47
C TYR A 54 -0.26 11.77 -3.19
N TYR A 55 -0.66 10.92 -2.24
CA TYR A 55 0.08 9.71 -1.88
C TYR A 55 -0.43 8.43 -2.57
N ALA A 56 -1.31 8.54 -3.56
CA ALA A 56 -1.73 7.37 -4.31
C ALA A 56 -0.60 6.86 -5.21
N ILE A 57 -0.51 5.53 -5.36
CA ILE A 57 0.32 4.89 -6.39
C ILE A 57 -0.44 4.95 -7.72
N ASN A 58 0.21 5.43 -8.78
CA ASN A 58 -0.43 5.66 -10.07
C ASN A 58 -0.81 4.36 -10.78
N ASP A 59 0.08 3.36 -10.76
CA ASP A 59 -0.08 2.10 -11.48
C ASP A 59 0.84 0.99 -10.90
N LEU A 60 0.82 -0.20 -11.51
CA LEU A 60 1.69 -1.30 -11.10
C LEU A 60 3.18 -1.00 -11.32
N LYS A 61 3.55 -0.14 -12.28
CA LYS A 61 4.95 0.22 -12.51
C LYS A 61 5.49 1.02 -11.33
N GLU A 62 4.76 2.02 -10.86
CA GLU A 62 5.14 2.77 -9.66
C GLU A 62 5.09 1.89 -8.40
N ALA A 63 4.16 0.93 -8.31
CA ALA A 63 4.16 -0.04 -7.21
C ALA A 63 5.46 -0.89 -7.19
N THR A 64 5.92 -1.34 -8.37
CA THR A 64 7.21 -2.02 -8.51
C THR A 64 8.37 -1.12 -8.09
N GLU A 65 8.43 0.11 -8.61
CA GLU A 65 9.49 1.08 -8.25
C GLU A 65 9.50 1.40 -6.74
N TYR A 66 8.32 1.49 -6.11
CA TYR A 66 8.18 1.68 -4.66
C TYR A 66 8.80 0.51 -3.87
N LEU A 67 8.57 -0.73 -4.30
CA LEU A 67 9.13 -1.92 -3.66
C LEU A 67 10.63 -2.09 -3.91
N GLU A 68 11.11 -1.76 -5.11
CA GLU A 68 12.54 -1.79 -5.47
C GLU A 68 13.34 -0.70 -4.75
N HIS A 69 12.69 0.38 -4.31
CA HIS A 69 13.35 1.45 -3.59
C HIS A 69 13.88 0.95 -2.22
N PRO A 70 15.18 1.13 -1.90
CA PRO A 70 15.86 0.46 -0.78
C PRO A 70 15.31 0.81 0.62
N ILE A 71 14.66 1.98 0.75
CA ILE A 71 14.03 2.43 2.00
C ILE A 71 12.54 2.07 2.01
N LEU A 72 11.75 2.58 1.06
CA LEU A 72 10.30 2.40 1.00
C LEU A 72 9.86 0.93 0.99
N GLY A 73 10.45 0.10 0.13
CA GLY A 73 10.14 -1.33 0.08
C GLY A 73 10.46 -2.03 1.40
N LYS A 74 11.63 -1.76 1.97
CA LYS A 74 12.02 -2.30 3.28
C LYS A 74 11.05 -1.88 4.39
N HIS A 75 10.70 -0.60 4.44
CA HIS A 75 9.79 -0.06 5.45
C HIS A 75 8.39 -0.70 5.37
N LEU A 76 7.86 -0.87 4.16
CA LEU A 76 6.56 -1.48 3.93
C LEU A 76 6.54 -2.96 4.30
N ILE A 77 7.59 -3.71 3.95
CA ILE A 77 7.75 -5.12 4.36
C ILE A 77 7.84 -5.21 5.89
N GLU A 78 8.74 -4.46 6.51
CA GLU A 78 9.01 -4.48 7.95
C GLU A 78 7.76 -4.18 8.78
N ILE A 79 6.97 -3.17 8.40
CA ILE A 79 5.74 -2.84 9.13
C ILE A 79 4.61 -3.86 8.85
N SER A 80 4.59 -4.49 7.68
CA SER A 80 3.64 -5.57 7.35
C SER A 80 3.94 -6.83 8.17
N GLU A 81 5.22 -7.21 8.29
CA GLU A 81 5.67 -8.30 9.15
C GLU A 81 5.32 -8.05 10.62
N LEU A 82 5.53 -6.81 11.10
CA LEU A 82 5.09 -6.41 12.43
C LEU A 82 3.57 -6.55 12.59
N PHE A 83 2.78 -6.14 11.59
CA PHE A 83 1.33 -6.24 11.62
C PHE A 83 0.86 -7.69 11.76
N LEU A 84 1.50 -8.65 11.08
CA LEU A 84 1.23 -10.09 11.19
C LEU A 84 1.43 -10.67 12.59
N THR A 85 2.15 -9.98 13.48
CA THR A 85 2.30 -10.45 14.87
C THR A 85 0.99 -10.36 15.67
N PHE A 86 -0.01 -9.59 15.20
CA PHE A 86 -1.30 -9.40 15.87
C PHE A 86 -2.38 -10.42 15.50
N LYS A 87 -2.04 -11.71 15.46
CA LYS A 87 -2.93 -12.81 14.99
C LYS A 87 -4.27 -12.98 15.73
N ARG A 88 -4.50 -12.26 16.84
CA ARG A 88 -5.75 -12.32 17.64
C ARG A 88 -6.60 -11.05 17.54
N LYS A 89 -6.16 -10.04 16.79
CA LYS A 89 -6.89 -8.80 16.58
C LYS A 89 -7.36 -8.72 15.14
N SER A 90 -8.49 -8.07 14.92
CA SER A 90 -8.92 -7.66 13.59
C SER A 90 -8.13 -6.43 13.12
N ALA A 91 -8.07 -6.20 11.81
CA ALA A 91 -7.43 -5.01 11.26
C ALA A 91 -8.17 -3.72 11.70
N ASP A 92 -9.50 -3.74 11.77
CA ASP A 92 -10.32 -2.65 12.32
C ASP A 92 -10.02 -2.38 13.81
N GLY A 93 -9.73 -3.42 14.60
CA GLY A 93 -9.33 -3.26 16.00
C GLY A 93 -7.97 -2.58 16.19
N ILE A 94 -7.11 -2.58 15.16
CA ILE A 94 -5.78 -1.96 15.19
C ILE A 94 -5.82 -0.58 14.51
N LEU A 95 -6.47 -0.48 13.35
CA LEU A 95 -6.41 0.68 12.46
C LEU A 95 -7.69 1.53 12.46
N GLY A 96 -8.82 0.95 12.88
CA GLY A 96 -10.17 1.47 12.59
C GLY A 96 -10.66 1.07 11.20
N ASP A 97 -11.98 1.04 11.00
CA ASP A 97 -12.64 0.50 9.80
C ASP A 97 -12.14 1.11 8.48
N LEU A 98 -11.95 2.43 8.45
CA LEU A 98 -11.53 3.13 7.23
C LEU A 98 -10.11 2.75 6.84
N ASP A 99 -9.18 2.76 7.80
CA ASP A 99 -7.78 2.45 7.55
C ASP A 99 -7.58 0.93 7.36
N ALA A 100 -8.40 0.07 7.96
CA ALA A 100 -8.41 -1.36 7.64
C ALA A 100 -8.72 -1.63 6.17
N ARG A 101 -9.68 -0.90 5.57
CA ARG A 101 -9.94 -0.99 4.11
C ARG A 101 -8.74 -0.53 3.28
N LYS A 102 -8.08 0.56 3.69
CA LYS A 102 -6.87 1.04 3.02
C LYS A 102 -5.73 0.03 3.09
N LEU A 103 -5.59 -0.68 4.20
CA LEU A 103 -4.62 -1.76 4.34
C LEU A 103 -4.92 -2.86 3.32
N ARG A 104 -6.18 -3.32 3.23
CA ARG A 104 -6.58 -4.34 2.23
C ARG A 104 -6.24 -3.90 0.81
N SER A 105 -6.57 -2.66 0.43
CA SER A 105 -6.24 -2.10 -0.89
C SER A 105 -4.73 -2.03 -1.13
N SER A 106 -3.95 -1.62 -0.12
CA SER A 106 -2.48 -1.57 -0.21
C SER A 106 -1.88 -2.96 -0.39
N MET A 107 -2.25 -3.93 0.46
CA MET A 107 -1.75 -5.30 0.37
C MET A 107 -2.14 -5.96 -0.95
N THR A 108 -3.36 -5.70 -1.45
CA THR A 108 -3.80 -6.17 -2.77
C THR A 108 -2.95 -5.61 -3.89
N LEU A 109 -2.63 -4.31 -3.85
CA LEU A 109 -1.79 -3.69 -4.87
C LEU A 109 -0.40 -4.32 -4.88
N PHE A 110 0.25 -4.41 -3.72
CA PHE A 110 1.62 -4.88 -3.63
C PHE A 110 1.77 -6.39 -3.77
N SER A 111 0.72 -7.18 -3.51
CA SER A 111 0.71 -8.62 -3.80
C SER A 111 0.67 -8.94 -5.30
N LEU A 112 0.28 -7.98 -6.15
CA LEU A 112 0.22 -8.14 -7.60
C LEU A 112 1.53 -7.76 -8.32
N VAL A 113 2.50 -7.22 -7.59
CA VAL A 113 3.84 -6.96 -8.13
C VAL A 113 4.54 -8.31 -8.35
N GLU A 114 5.19 -8.48 -9.50
CA GLU A 114 5.91 -9.72 -9.83
C GLU A 114 7.06 -9.98 -8.85
N ASN A 115 7.22 -11.24 -8.41
CA ASN A 115 8.26 -11.67 -7.47
C ASN A 115 8.32 -10.86 -6.16
N THR A 116 7.18 -10.32 -5.74
CA THR A 116 7.04 -9.54 -4.50
C THR A 116 7.22 -10.39 -3.24
N ASN A 117 7.37 -9.73 -2.09
CA ASN A 117 7.46 -10.41 -0.80
C ASN A 117 6.09 -11.03 -0.44
N PRO A 118 6.04 -12.32 -0.02
CA PRO A 118 4.78 -13.00 0.32
C PRO A 118 4.01 -12.34 1.48
N VAL A 119 4.65 -11.52 2.30
CA VAL A 119 4.04 -10.83 3.45
C VAL A 119 2.74 -10.10 3.09
N PHE A 120 2.62 -9.56 1.88
CA PHE A 120 1.41 -8.84 1.45
C PHE A 120 0.22 -9.79 1.33
N GLN A 121 0.43 -10.97 0.75
CA GLN A 121 -0.59 -12.01 0.68
C GLN A 121 -0.87 -12.60 2.06
N GLU A 122 0.15 -12.80 2.90
CA GLU A 122 -0.03 -13.29 4.27
C GLU A 122 -0.89 -12.35 5.12
N VAL A 123 -0.75 -11.02 4.94
CA VAL A 123 -1.61 -10.03 5.62
C VAL A 123 -3.06 -10.14 5.13
N LEU A 124 -3.27 -10.33 3.83
CA LEU A 124 -4.62 -10.59 3.28
C LEU A 124 -5.23 -11.84 3.89
N GLU A 125 -4.47 -12.94 3.99
CA GLU A 125 -4.90 -14.19 4.60
C GLU A 125 -5.25 -14.04 6.08
N ALA A 126 -4.39 -13.37 6.85
CA ALA A 126 -4.55 -13.24 8.28
C ALA A 126 -5.70 -12.31 8.69
N PHE A 127 -5.94 -11.23 7.94
CA PHE A 127 -6.85 -10.15 8.37
C PHE A 127 -8.07 -9.96 7.46
N PHE A 128 -8.06 -10.52 6.25
CA PHE A 128 -9.09 -10.32 5.23
C PHE A 128 -9.52 -11.64 4.57
N SER A 129 -9.30 -12.78 5.22
CA SER A 129 -9.66 -14.13 4.73
C SER A 129 -9.03 -14.48 3.37
N GLY A 130 -7.90 -13.86 3.03
CA GLY A 130 -7.21 -14.03 1.75
C GLY A 130 -7.84 -13.22 0.62
N GLU A 131 -8.89 -12.43 0.89
CA GLU A 131 -9.60 -11.72 -0.15
C GLU A 131 -8.93 -10.39 -0.53
N SER A 132 -8.57 -10.26 -1.80
CA SER A 132 -8.15 -9.00 -2.41
C SER A 132 -9.24 -7.93 -2.41
N ASP A 133 -8.85 -6.67 -2.42
CA ASP A 133 -9.76 -5.53 -2.59
C ASP A 133 -10.27 -5.44 -4.05
N PRO A 134 -11.58 -5.64 -4.30
CA PRO A 134 -12.10 -5.72 -5.66
C PRO A 134 -11.97 -4.40 -6.44
N LEU A 135 -11.98 -3.25 -5.76
CA LEU A 135 -11.81 -1.95 -6.42
C LEU A 135 -10.37 -1.77 -6.91
N THR A 136 -9.39 -2.15 -6.09
CA THR A 136 -7.98 -2.18 -6.52
C THR A 136 -7.80 -3.04 -7.77
N LEU A 137 -8.36 -4.25 -7.79
CA LEU A 137 -8.32 -5.14 -8.96
C LEU A 137 -8.99 -4.52 -10.19
N SER A 138 -10.16 -3.90 -10.01
CA SER A 138 -10.91 -3.27 -11.10
C SER A 138 -10.11 -2.13 -11.74
N ILE A 139 -9.45 -1.30 -10.93
CA ILE A 139 -8.63 -0.18 -11.42
C ILE A 139 -7.44 -0.73 -12.21
N ILE A 140 -6.71 -1.69 -11.66
CA ILE A 140 -5.54 -2.29 -12.32
C ILE A 140 -5.93 -2.92 -13.67
N ASN A 141 -6.99 -3.72 -13.68
CA ASN A 141 -7.47 -4.38 -14.90
C ASN A 141 -7.95 -3.38 -15.97
N SER A 142 -8.53 -2.25 -15.56
CA SER A 142 -8.95 -1.19 -16.48
C SER A 142 -7.75 -0.48 -17.09
N THR A 143 -6.73 -0.19 -16.29
CA THR A 143 -5.46 0.39 -16.76
C THR A 143 -4.79 -0.54 -17.77
N ILE A 144 -4.68 -1.84 -17.48
CA ILE A 144 -4.08 -2.83 -18.41
C ILE A 144 -4.80 -2.85 -19.76
N LYS A 145 -6.13 -2.90 -19.77
CA LYS A 145 -6.92 -2.88 -21.02
C LYS A 145 -6.64 -1.63 -21.85
N SER A 146 -6.57 -0.46 -21.22
CA SER A 146 -6.28 0.80 -21.92
C SER A 146 -4.88 0.86 -22.53
N SER A 147 -3.87 0.28 -21.86
CA SER A 147 -2.50 0.23 -22.37
C SER A 147 -2.38 -0.69 -23.58
N VAL A 148 -3.05 -1.85 -23.55
CA VAL A 148 -3.05 -2.81 -24.67
C VAL A 148 -3.76 -2.26 -25.90
N GLU A 149 -4.87 -1.53 -25.74
CA GLU A 149 -5.57 -0.89 -26.85
C GLU A 149 -4.75 0.23 -27.50
N THR A 150 -3.89 0.91 -26.75
CA THR A 150 -3.05 2.01 -27.25
C THR A 150 -1.82 1.51 -28.03
N GLU A 151 -1.33 0.30 -27.74
CA GLU A 151 -0.18 -0.30 -28.45
C GLU A 151 -0.57 -1.01 -29.76
N MET A 152 -1.87 -1.23 -30.01
CA MET A 152 -2.40 -1.86 -31.23
C MET A 152 -2.78 -0.87 -32.35
N VAL A 153 -2.47 0.42 -32.20
CA VAL A 153 -2.78 1.50 -33.18
C VAL A 153 -1.53 2.13 -33.78
#